data_AF-A0A822CJZ3-F1
#
_entry.id   AF-A0A822CJZ3-F1
#
_cell.length_a   1.000
_cell.length_b   1.000
_cell.length_c   1.000
_cell.angle_alpha   90.00
_cell.angle_beta   90.00
_cell.angle_gamma   90.00
#
_symmetry.space_group_name_H-M   'P 1'
#
loop_
_entity.id
_entity.type
_entity.pdbx_description
1 polymer ?
#
loop_
_entity_poly.entity_id
_entity_poly.type
_entity_poly.pdbx_seq_one_letter_code
_entity_poly.pdbx_strand_id
1 'polypeptide(L)'
;DFIQIEKLIFNRINSKYLDKILKYLIHLPKLHTLILSPIDYILNSTIIFTQMFRLKKLKYCKLTYRVKDNKNVLLIDFDQYEQSSIEYLIINSPSRYESFQK
;
A
#
# COMPACT_ATOMS: atom_id res chain seq x y z
N ASP A 1 11.71 24.84 -13.35
CA ASP A 1 11.07 24.10 -12.25
C ASP A 1 10.76 22.67 -12.65
N PHE A 2 11.23 21.71 -11.85
CA PHE A 2 10.85 20.31 -12.04
C PHE A 2 9.51 20.05 -11.38
N ILE A 3 8.66 19.25 -12.02
CA ILE A 3 7.38 18.82 -11.46
C ILE A 3 7.65 18.03 -10.18
N GLN A 4 7.06 18.46 -9.07
CA GLN A 4 7.16 17.78 -7.79
C GLN A 4 5.84 17.06 -7.52
N ILE A 5 5.92 15.74 -7.43
CA ILE A 5 4.75 14.90 -7.19
C ILE A 5 4.53 14.79 -5.68
N GLU A 6 3.40 15.33 -5.23
CA GLU A 6 2.99 15.35 -3.83
C GLU A 6 2.03 14.21 -3.46
N LYS A 7 1.19 13.84 -4.42
CA LYS A 7 0.16 12.82 -4.26
C LYS A 7 0.20 11.85 -5.41
N LEU A 8 0.22 10.56 -5.08
CA LEU A 8 0.08 9.48 -6.05
C LEU A 8 -1.11 8.59 -5.72
N ILE A 9 -1.88 8.30 -6.76
CA ILE A 9 -3.02 7.40 -6.70
C ILE A 9 -2.83 6.35 -7.78
N PHE A 10 -2.68 5.11 -7.34
CA PHE A 10 -2.66 3.94 -8.20
C PHE A 10 -3.99 3.21 -8.08
N ASN A 11 -4.72 3.14 -9.19
CA ASN A 11 -6.01 2.46 -9.26
C ASN A 11 -5.88 1.17 -10.08
N ARG A 12 -6.41 0.06 -9.57
CA ARG A 12 -6.42 -1.25 -10.26
C ARG A 12 -5.04 -1.73 -10.70
N ILE A 13 -4.01 -1.50 -9.88
CA ILE A 13 -2.67 -2.02 -10.16
C ILE A 13 -2.58 -3.52 -9.89
N ASN A 14 -1.82 -4.21 -10.73
CA ASN A 14 -1.42 -5.58 -10.49
C ASN A 14 -0.27 -5.60 -9.47
N SER A 15 -0.40 -6.43 -8.43
CA SER A 15 0.53 -6.54 -7.31
C SER A 15 1.95 -6.91 -7.74
N LYS A 16 2.11 -7.58 -8.90
CA LYS A 16 3.43 -7.92 -9.46
C LYS A 16 4.29 -6.68 -9.76
N TYR A 17 3.67 -5.51 -9.95
CA TYR A 17 4.38 -4.25 -10.18
C TYR A 17 4.61 -3.44 -8.91
N LEU A 18 3.96 -3.81 -7.80
CA LEU A 18 3.92 -2.95 -6.61
C LEU A 18 5.30 -2.76 -5.98
N ASP A 19 6.09 -3.83 -5.85
CA ASP A 19 7.47 -3.75 -5.36
C ASP A 19 8.32 -2.77 -6.20
N LYS A 20 8.20 -2.87 -7.53
CA LYS A 20 8.93 -1.97 -8.44
C LYS A 20 8.45 -0.51 -8.29
N ILE A 21 7.13 -0.29 -8.22
CA ILE A 21 6.54 1.04 -8.03
C ILE A 21 7.07 1.67 -6.74
N LEU A 22 6.94 0.97 -5.60
CA LEU A 22 7.34 1.47 -4.29
C LEU A 22 8.84 1.80 -4.21
N LYS A 23 9.69 1.01 -4.87
CA LYS A 23 11.13 1.31 -5.01
C LYS A 23 11.39 2.66 -5.67
N TYR A 24 10.60 3.06 -6.67
CA TYR A 24 10.78 4.36 -7.32
C TYR A 24 10.20 5.53 -6.50
N LEU A 25 9.21 5.28 -5.63
CA LEU A 25 8.59 6.35 -4.84
C LEU A 25 9.57 7.03 -3.88
N ILE A 26 10.67 6.35 -3.51
CA ILE A 26 11.73 6.95 -2.68
C ILE A 26 12.39 8.17 -3.34
N HIS A 27 12.35 8.25 -4.67
CA HIS A 27 12.91 9.36 -5.44
C HIS A 27 11.94 10.54 -5.57
N LEU A 28 10.78 10.49 -4.93
CA LEU A 28 9.79 11.57 -4.93
C LEU A 28 9.85 12.33 -3.60
N PRO A 29 10.69 13.37 -3.48
CA PRO A 29 11.02 13.99 -2.20
C PRO A 29 9.87 14.76 -1.55
N LYS A 30 8.78 15.02 -2.28
CA LYS A 30 7.58 15.69 -1.78
C LYS A 30 6.37 14.78 -1.67
N LEU A 31 6.50 13.48 -1.95
CA LEU A 31 5.39 12.55 -1.87
C LEU A 31 4.92 12.41 -0.43
N HIS A 32 3.78 13.00 -0.11
CA HIS A 32 3.15 12.97 1.21
C HIS A 32 1.90 12.12 1.26
N THR A 33 1.29 11.84 0.11
CA THR A 33 0.08 11.03 0.00
C THR A 33 0.26 9.89 -1.01
N LEU A 34 0.03 8.65 -0.56
CA LEU A 34 0.01 7.46 -1.41
C LEU A 34 -1.31 6.71 -1.23
N ILE A 35 -2.00 6.48 -2.34
CA ILE A 35 -3.24 5.69 -2.38
C ILE A 35 -3.06 4.55 -3.37
N LEU A 36 -3.24 3.32 -2.90
CA LEU A 36 -3.18 2.10 -3.69
C LEU A 36 -4.53 1.39 -3.58
N SER A 37 -5.41 1.53 -4.59
CA SER A 37 -6.81 1.10 -4.43
C SER A 37 -7.55 0.87 -5.75
N PRO A 38 -8.09 -0.34 -6.04
CA PRO A 38 -7.78 -1.62 -5.42
C PRO A 38 -6.55 -2.28 -6.04
N ILE A 39 -5.72 -2.94 -5.24
CA ILE A 39 -4.71 -3.90 -5.70
C ILE A 39 -5.36 -5.29 -5.78
N ASP A 40 -4.91 -6.12 -6.70
CA ASP A 40 -5.20 -7.56 -6.66
C ASP A 40 -4.49 -8.25 -5.48
N TYR A 41 -4.20 -9.56 -5.60
CA TYR A 41 -3.70 -10.36 -4.49
C TYR A 41 -2.24 -10.03 -4.15
N ILE A 42 -1.98 -9.70 -2.88
CA ILE A 42 -0.63 -9.43 -2.38
C ILE A 42 -0.06 -10.73 -1.78
N LEU A 43 1.04 -11.24 -2.38
CA LEU A 43 1.72 -12.45 -1.92
C LEU A 43 2.64 -12.22 -0.71
N ASN A 44 3.33 -11.08 -0.68
CA ASN A 44 4.29 -10.75 0.37
C ASN A 44 4.03 -9.34 0.89
N SER A 45 3.20 -9.23 1.91
CA SER A 45 2.87 -7.95 2.54
C SER A 45 4.03 -7.31 3.27
N THR A 46 4.91 -8.11 3.89
CA THR A 46 6.03 -7.60 4.69
C THR A 46 6.93 -6.70 3.86
N ILE A 47 7.28 -7.12 2.64
CA ILE A 47 8.09 -6.31 1.72
C ILE A 47 7.38 -4.99 1.36
N ILE A 48 6.07 -5.07 1.06
CA ILE A 48 5.26 -3.92 0.68
C ILE A 48 5.20 -2.89 1.80
N PHE A 49 4.88 -3.33 3.02
CA PHE A 49 4.82 -2.47 4.20
C PHE A 49 6.20 -1.89 4.53
N THR A 50 7.25 -2.71 4.52
CA THR A 50 8.63 -2.23 4.74
C THR A 50 8.99 -1.10 3.79
N GLN A 51 8.64 -1.21 2.52
CA GLN A 51 8.93 -0.16 1.54
C GLN A 51 8.07 1.08 1.74
N MET A 52 6.77 0.92 2.03
CA MET A 52 5.87 2.04 2.31
C MET A 52 6.32 2.83 3.54
N PHE A 53 6.64 2.15 4.65
CA PHE A 53 7.03 2.79 5.90
C PHE A 53 8.39 3.50 5.81
N ARG A 54 9.26 3.13 4.86
CA ARG A 54 10.56 3.79 4.58
C ARG A 54 10.44 5.12 3.82
N LEU A 55 9.26 5.46 3.29
CA LEU A 55 9.05 6.71 2.54
C LEU A 55 9.00 7.91 3.50
N LYS A 56 10.15 8.55 3.73
CA LYS A 56 10.38 9.58 4.78
C LYS A 56 9.44 10.79 4.83
N LYS A 57 8.71 11.07 3.75
CA LYS A 57 7.79 12.22 3.66
C LYS A 57 6.33 11.80 3.55
N LEU A 58 6.06 10.50 3.48
CA LEU A 58 4.73 9.96 3.36
C LEU A 58 4.00 10.15 4.69
N LYS A 59 2.96 10.97 4.71
CA LYS A 59 2.12 11.26 5.88
C LYS A 59 0.81 10.50 5.84
N TYR A 60 0.23 10.37 4.65
CA TYR A 60 -1.02 9.65 4.44
C TYR A 60 -0.80 8.45 3.52
N CYS A 61 -1.27 7.29 3.96
CA CYS A 61 -1.24 6.07 3.17
C CYS A 61 -2.57 5.32 3.22
N LYS A 62 -3.10 4.96 2.05
CA LYS A 62 -4.25 4.08 1.92
C LYS A 62 -3.91 2.89 1.04
N LEU A 63 -4.10 1.68 1.58
CA LEU A 63 -3.96 0.41 0.87
C LEU A 63 -5.31 -0.29 0.85
N THR A 64 -5.82 -0.59 -0.34
CA THR A 64 -7.00 -1.45 -0.52
C THR A 64 -6.61 -2.61 -1.41
N TYR A 65 -6.70 -3.84 -0.91
CA TYR A 65 -6.21 -5.03 -1.61
C TYR A 65 -7.22 -6.18 -1.53
N ARG A 66 -7.11 -7.14 -2.45
CA ARG A 66 -7.97 -8.34 -2.44
C ARG A 66 -7.29 -9.48 -1.69
N VAL A 67 -8.04 -10.13 -0.81
CA VAL A 67 -7.66 -11.41 -0.21
C VAL A 67 -8.30 -12.55 -0.97
N LYS A 68 -7.55 -13.64 -1.20
CA LYS A 68 -8.10 -14.87 -1.80
C LYS A 68 -9.02 -15.59 -0.83
N ASP A 69 -8.60 -15.67 0.44
CA ASP A 69 -9.31 -16.34 1.54
C ASP A 69 -9.05 -15.55 2.84
N ASN A 70 -9.97 -15.65 3.83
CA ASN A 70 -9.84 -14.99 5.14
C ASN A 70 -8.58 -15.42 5.95
N LYS A 71 -7.86 -16.46 5.50
CA LYS A 71 -6.61 -16.92 6.10
C LYS A 71 -5.38 -16.09 5.69
N ASN A 72 -5.51 -15.24 4.66
CA ASN A 72 -4.43 -14.40 4.14
C ASN A 72 -4.57 -12.94 4.59
N VAL A 73 -5.06 -12.72 5.81
CA VAL A 73 -5.05 -11.40 6.44
C VAL A 73 -3.60 -11.02 6.69
N LEU A 74 -3.21 -9.81 6.27
CA LEU A 74 -1.85 -9.35 6.44
C LEU A 74 -1.56 -9.12 7.93
N LEU A 75 -0.67 -9.93 8.51
CA LEU A 75 -0.11 -9.68 9.82
C LEU A 75 0.95 -8.59 9.68
N ILE A 76 0.73 -7.45 10.32
CA ILE A 76 1.65 -6.32 10.33
C ILE A 76 2.14 -6.16 11.75
N ASP A 77 3.43 -6.39 11.94
CA ASP A 77 4.12 -6.04 13.17
C ASP A 77 4.52 -4.56 13.09
N PHE A 78 3.76 -3.69 13.74
CA PHE A 78 3.99 -2.25 13.71
C PHE A 78 5.22 -1.81 14.48
N ASP A 79 5.68 -2.62 15.45
CA ASP A 79 6.83 -2.31 16.29
C ASP A 79 8.12 -2.26 15.45
N GLN A 80 8.13 -2.93 14.29
CA GLN A 80 9.24 -2.87 13.34
C GLN A 80 9.33 -1.55 12.56
N TYR A 81 8.34 -0.65 12.70
CA TYR A 81 8.20 0.57 11.91
C TYR A 81 8.07 1.85 12.74
N GLU A 82 8.53 1.86 13.99
CA GLU A 82 8.47 3.03 14.90
C GLU A 82 8.98 4.34 14.29
N GLN A 83 9.92 4.28 13.33
CA GLN A 83 10.51 5.46 12.69
C GLN A 83 9.76 5.95 11.44
N SER A 84 8.58 5.39 11.13
CA SER A 84 7.84 5.81 9.95
C SER A 84 7.31 7.25 10.07
N SER A 85 7.28 7.97 8.95
CA SER A 85 6.67 9.30 8.87
C SER A 85 5.15 9.28 8.70
N ILE A 86 4.55 8.11 8.51
CA ILE A 86 3.12 7.95 8.24
C ILE A 86 2.33 8.29 9.50
N GLU A 87 1.43 9.26 9.37
CA GLU A 87 0.53 9.73 10.43
C GLU A 87 -0.87 9.08 10.29
N TYR A 88 -1.28 8.80 9.05
CA TYR A 88 -2.59 8.21 8.73
C TYR A 88 -2.42 7.00 7.84
N LEU A 89 -2.77 5.82 8.35
CA LEU A 89 -2.74 4.56 7.63
C LEU A 89 -4.13 3.94 7.56
N ILE A 90 -4.61 3.67 6.35
CA ILE A 90 -5.87 2.96 6.11
C ILE A 90 -5.57 1.69 5.34
N ILE A 91 -5.96 0.55 5.91
CA ILE A 91 -5.80 -0.76 5.29
C ILE A 91 -7.19 -1.39 5.15
N ASN A 92 -7.62 -1.57 3.91
CA ASN A 92 -8.87 -2.21 3.58
C ASN A 92 -8.60 -3.51 2.83
N SER A 93 -9.16 -4.60 3.33
CA SER A 93 -9.18 -5.89 2.65
C SER A 93 -10.62 -6.30 2.40
N PRO A 94 -11.28 -5.81 1.34
CA PRO A 94 -12.59 -6.34 0.98
C PRO A 94 -12.43 -7.84 0.74
N SER A 95 -12.99 -8.64 1.65
CA SER A 95 -13.29 -10.05 1.42
C SER A 95 -14.17 -10.12 0.17
N ARG A 96 -13.92 -11.11 -0.69
CA ARG A 96 -14.80 -11.34 -1.83
C ARG A 96 -16.22 -11.58 -1.29
N TYR A 97 -17.17 -10.85 -1.87
CA TYR A 97 -18.58 -11.19 -1.95
C TYR A 97 -18.71 -12.71 -2.05
N GLU A 98 -19.29 -13.35 -1.02
CA GLU A 98 -19.95 -14.63 -1.22
C GLU A 98 -20.97 -14.40 -2.34
N SER A 99 -20.74 -15.03 -3.49
CA SER A 99 -21.80 -15.15 -4.47
C SER A 99 -22.93 -15.90 -3.77
N PHE A 100 -24.04 -15.22 -3.47
CA PHE A 100 -25.32 -15.89 -3.25
C PHE A 100 -25.63 -16.65 -4.54
N GLN A 101 -25.14 -17.89 -4.65
CA GLN A 101 -25.64 -18.84 -5.61
C GLN A 101 -27.06 -19.20 -5.13
N LYS A 102 -28.05 -18.75 -5.91
CA LYS A 102 -29.40 -19.30 -5.86
C LYS A 102 -29.40 -20.72 -6.39
#